data_AF-A0A2R7PA09-F1
#
_entry.id   AF-A0A2R7PA09-F1
#
_cell.length_a   1.000
_cell.length_b   1.000
_cell.length_c   1.000
_cell.angle_alpha   90.00
_cell.angle_beta   90.00
_cell.angle_gamma   90.00
#
_symmetry.space_group_name_H-M   'P 1'
#
loop_
_entity.id
_entity.type
_entity.pdbx_description
1 polymer ?
#
loop_
_entity_poly.entity_id
_entity_poly.type
_entity_poly.pdbx_seq_one_letter_code
_entity_poly.pdbx_strand_id
1 'polypeptide(L)' 'MDSLAGGEADLRRLCEMTEGSIEEQAGLSAHESKTWLVARCALPTDRPLASTLNYYQEIPEYIAGFGAMLLKA' A
#
# COMPACT_ATOMS: atom_id res chain seq x y z
N MET A 1 -2.49 -0.18 -4.57
CA MET A 1 -3.08 0.30 -3.30
C MET A 1 -4.20 -0.60 -2.80
N ASP A 2 -4.98 -1.22 -3.70
CA ASP A 2 -6.16 -2.05 -3.38
C ASP A 2 -5.91 -3.14 -2.33
N SER A 3 -4.74 -3.80 -2.34
CA SER A 3 -4.40 -4.82 -1.33
C SER A 3 -4.40 -4.30 0.12
N LEU A 4 -4.23 -3.00 0.35
CA LEU A 4 -4.35 -2.40 1.69
C LEU A 4 -5.81 -2.34 2.17
N ALA A 5 -6.77 -2.27 1.26
CA ALA A 5 -8.20 -2.38 1.58
C ALA A 5 -8.64 -3.84 1.78
N GLY A 6 -7.78 -4.81 1.48
CA GLY A 6 -8.03 -6.23 1.64
C GLY A 6 -8.06 -6.71 3.09
N GLY A 7 -8.29 -8.02 3.23
CA GLY A 7 -8.25 -8.74 4.49
C GLY A 7 -6.87 -9.34 4.79
N GLU A 8 -6.79 -10.19 5.80
CA GLU A 8 -5.54 -10.81 6.27
C GLU A 8 -4.70 -11.44 5.15
N ALA A 9 -5.32 -12.15 4.19
CA ALA A 9 -4.60 -12.78 3.09
C ALA A 9 -3.87 -11.76 2.18
N ASP A 10 -4.51 -10.62 1.90
CA ASP A 10 -3.91 -9.56 1.09
C ASP A 10 -2.78 -8.86 1.84
N LEU A 11 -2.99 -8.57 3.13
CA LEU A 11 -1.98 -7.95 3.98
C LEU A 11 -0.77 -8.87 4.16
N ARG A 12 -0.99 -10.18 4.34
CA ARG A 12 0.08 -11.16 4.44
C ARG A 12 0.91 -11.21 3.16
N ARG A 13 0.26 -11.17 1.99
CA ARG A 13 0.95 -11.12 0.70
C ARG A 13 1.86 -9.89 0.58
N LEU A 14 1.42 -8.73 1.07
CA LEU A 14 2.25 -7.52 1.10
C LEU A 14 3.46 -7.69 2.05
N CYS A 15 3.26 -8.31 3.22
CA CYS A 15 4.33 -8.58 4.17
C CYS A 15 5.35 -9.62 3.68
N GLU A 16 4.98 -10.49 2.74
CA GLU A 16 5.86 -11.52 2.16
C GLU A 16 6.73 -11.01 1.02
N MET A 17 6.52 -9.77 0.54
CA MET A 17 7.33 -9.17 -0.50
C MET A 17 8.77 -8.96 -0.02
N THR A 18 9.74 -9.37 -0.81
CA THR A 18 11.17 -9.14 -0.54
C THR A 18 11.59 -7.74 -1.00
N GLU A 19 12.64 -7.17 -0.41
CA GLU A 19 13.21 -5.90 -0.86
C GLU A 19 13.51 -5.90 -2.36
N GLY A 20 14.16 -6.95 -2.87
CA GLY A 20 14.46 -7.08 -4.30
C GLY A 20 13.22 -7.07 -5.18
N SER A 21 12.13 -7.73 -4.75
CA SER A 21 10.86 -7.71 -5.50
C SER A 21 10.17 -6.34 -5.48
N ILE A 22 10.34 -5.58 -4.39
CA ILE A 22 9.82 -4.23 -4.24
C ILE A 22 10.63 -3.27 -5.14
N GLU A 23 11.96 -3.36 -5.10
CA GLU A 23 12.86 -2.56 -5.93
C GLU A 23 12.63 -2.81 -7.43
N GLU A 24 12.45 -4.06 -7.84
CA GLU A 24 12.17 -4.43 -9.23
C GLU A 24 10.85 -3.81 -9.75
N GLN A 25 9.81 -3.79 -8.91
CA GLN A 25 8.48 -3.33 -9.31
C GLN A 25 8.28 -1.82 -9.15
N ALA A 26 8.91 -1.21 -8.16
CA ALA A 26 8.58 0.16 -7.72
C ALA A 26 9.81 1.06 -7.56
N GLY A 27 11.01 0.55 -7.81
CA GLY A 27 12.27 1.30 -7.73
C GLY A 27 12.85 1.40 -6.31
N LEU A 28 14.06 1.94 -6.22
CA LEU A 28 14.86 1.96 -4.99
C LEU A 28 14.24 2.79 -3.85
N SER A 29 13.41 3.78 -4.17
CA SER A 29 12.73 4.63 -3.18
C SER A 29 11.40 4.05 -2.67
N ALA A 30 10.96 2.90 -3.19
CA ALA A 30 9.66 2.33 -2.84
C ALA A 30 9.55 1.81 -1.41
N HIS A 31 10.66 1.71 -0.66
CA HIS A 31 10.65 1.29 0.74
C HIS A 31 9.83 2.23 1.65
N GLU A 32 9.64 3.49 1.26
CA GLU A 32 8.76 4.44 1.96
C GLU A 32 7.30 3.98 2.00
N SER A 33 6.86 3.18 1.02
CA SER A 33 5.49 2.64 0.95
C SER A 33 5.15 1.70 2.11
N LYS A 34 6.14 1.14 2.83
CA LYS A 34 5.90 0.30 4.01
C LYS A 34 5.23 1.04 5.16
N THR A 35 5.34 2.37 5.20
CA THR A 35 4.60 3.20 6.16
C THR A 35 3.08 3.01 6.06
N TRP A 36 2.57 2.65 4.89
CA TRP A 36 1.16 2.36 4.69
C TRP A 36 0.71 1.08 5.40
N LEU A 37 1.59 0.06 5.47
CA LEU A 37 1.32 -1.15 6.27
C LEU A 37 1.29 -0.83 7.76
N VAL A 38 2.19 0.04 8.24
CA VAL A 38 2.18 0.51 9.64
C VAL A 38 0.86 1.21 9.97
N ALA A 39 0.37 2.09 9.09
CA ALA A 39 -0.94 2.72 9.26
C ALA A 39 -2.08 1.68 9.25
N ARG A 40 -2.00 0.68 8.37
CA ARG A 40 -3.02 -0.37 8.23
C ARG A 40 -3.14 -1.29 9.44
N CYS A 41 -2.07 -1.45 10.23
CA CYS A 41 -2.08 -2.21 11.49
C CYS A 41 -3.04 -1.64 12.55
N ALA A 42 -3.48 -0.38 12.43
CA ALA A 42 -4.43 0.23 13.35
C ALA A 42 -5.91 -0.13 13.05
N LEU A 43 -6.18 -0.91 11.99
CA LEU A 43 -7.54 -1.21 11.51
C LEU A 43 -7.82 -2.73 11.49
N PRO A 44 -9.09 -3.18 11.52
CA PRO A 44 -9.45 -4.61 11.49
C PRO A 44 -8.88 -5.35 10.27
N THR A 45 -8.48 -6.61 10.42
CA THR A 45 -7.87 -7.43 9.34
C THR A 45 -8.71 -8.64 8.96
N ASP A 46 -9.75 -8.95 9.73
CA ASP A 46 -10.66 -10.09 9.55
C ASP A 46 -11.60 -9.94 8.34
N ARG A 47 -11.67 -8.73 7.76
CA ARG A 47 -12.48 -8.41 6.60
C ARG A 47 -11.81 -7.35 5.71
N PRO A 48 -12.17 -7.29 4.41
CA PRO A 48 -11.89 -6.13 3.58
C PRO A 48 -12.55 -4.86 4.14
N LEU A 49 -11.90 -3.72 3.97
CA LEU A 49 -12.39 -2.40 4.35
C LEU A 49 -12.87 -1.62 3.13
N ALA A 50 -13.96 -0.88 3.28
CA ALA A 50 -14.44 -0.02 2.20
C ALA A 50 -13.48 1.16 2.02
N SER A 51 -13.01 1.37 0.79
CA SER A 51 -12.20 2.52 0.42
C SER A 51 -13.10 3.63 -0.14
N THR A 52 -13.20 4.76 0.56
CA THR A 52 -14.00 5.92 0.11
C THR A 52 -13.19 6.91 -0.74
N LEU A 53 -11.86 6.77 -0.71
CA LEU A 53 -10.92 7.46 -1.59
C LEU A 53 -9.79 6.50 -1.91
N ASN A 54 -9.47 6.33 -3.18
CA ASN A 54 -8.32 5.57 -3.66
C ASN A 54 -7.73 6.34 -4.84
N TYR A 55 -6.74 7.17 -4.56
CA TYR A 55 -6.14 8.08 -5.52
C TYR A 55 -4.66 7.79 -5.69
N TYR A 56 -4.22 7.70 -6.93
CA TYR A 56 -2.81 7.65 -7.28
C TYR A 56 -2.57 8.51 -8.52
N GLN A 57 -1.50 9.30 -8.48
CA GLN A 57 -1.03 10.07 -9.62
C GLN A 57 0.49 9.92 -9.72
N GLU A 58 0.97 9.45 -10.87
CA GLU A 58 2.40 9.50 -11.20
C GLU A 58 2.85 10.96 -11.42
N ILE A 59 4.08 11.26 -11.01
CA ILE A 59 4.73 12.56 -11.22
C ILE A 59 6.10 12.30 -11.84
N PRO A 60 6.17 12.07 -13.17
CA PRO A 60 7.39 11.66 -13.86
C PRO A 60 8.55 12.62 -13.66
N GLU A 61 8.29 13.92 -13.56
CA GLU A 61 9.28 14.98 -13.37
C GLU A 61 10.07 14.82 -12.06
N TYR A 62 9.49 14.14 -11.07
CA TYR A 62 10.11 13.89 -9.77
C TYR A 62 10.48 12.42 -9.55
N ILE A 63 10.22 11.54 -10.52
CA ILE A 63 10.43 10.09 -10.40
C ILE A 63 9.69 9.58 -9.13
N ALA A 64 8.45 10.04 -8.96
CA ALA A 64 7.65 9.79 -7.77
C ALA A 64 6.17 9.58 -8.13
N GLY A 65 5.39 9.13 -7.15
CA GLY A 65 3.93 9.09 -7.24
C GLY A 65 3.30 9.69 -5.99
N PHE A 66 2.15 10.34 -6.16
CA PHE A 66 1.33 10.83 -5.06
C PHE A 66 0.15 9.87 -4.84
N GLY A 67 0.08 9.28 -3.65
CA GLY A 67 -0.99 8.37 -3.25
C GLY A 67 -1.80 8.92 -2.08
N ALA A 68 -3.12 8.80 -2.14
CA ALA A 68 -4.01 9.09 -1.02
C ALA A 68 -5.12 8.03 -0.92
N MET A 69 -5.38 7.55 0.29
CA MET A 69 -6.44 6.56 0.55
C MET A 69 -7.20 6.89 1.83
N LEU A 70 -8.50 6.60 1.83
CA LEU A 70 -9.35 6.62 3.02
C LEU A 70 -10.03 5.25 3.17
N LEU A 71 -9.77 4.58 4.30
CA LEU A 71 -10.40 3.30 4.65
C LEU A 71 -11.43 3.49 5.75
N LYS A 72 -12.57 2.82 5.61
CA LYS A 72 -13.65 2.80 6.59
C LYS A 72 -13.62 1.46 7.35
N ALA A 73 -13.32 1.53 8.66
CA ALA A 73 -13.29 0.40 9.59
C ALA A 73 -14.68 -0.02 10.06
#